data_AF-A0A653NRC7-F1
#
_entry.id   AF-A0A653NRC7-F1
#
_cell.length_a   1.000
_cell.length_b   1.000
_cell.length_c   1.000
_cell.angle_alpha   90.00
_cell.angle_beta   90.00
_cell.angle_gamma   90.00
#
_symmetry.space_group_name_H-M   'P 1'
#
loop_
_entity.id
_entity.type
_entity.pdbx_description
1 polymer ?
#
loop_
_entity_poly.entity_id
_entity_poly.type
_entity_poly.pdbx_seq_one_letter_code
_entity_poly.pdbx_strand_id
1 'polypeptide(L)'
;MELDNVLWMLTALAAVVVLLTRMRLSATGRQPGHAQIPGTILNAHTVLGVLALAVWIFYLTSPSDGLGLVALVLWWLEVVVGILILARWLPGAGKHAAPAVDDTWAEGPYLSILGHVGLLLGVIFFTYCVLAGKVG
;
A
#
# COMPACT_ATOMS: atom_id res chain seq x y z
N MET A 1 -2.72 -25.62 1.31
CA MET A 1 -1.89 -24.51 1.78
C MET A 1 -2.55 -24.04 3.07
N GLU A 2 -1.87 -24.12 4.21
CA GLU A 2 -2.44 -23.68 5.49
C GLU A 2 -2.79 -22.19 5.42
N LEU A 3 -3.91 -21.79 6.02
CA LEU A 3 -4.38 -20.40 6.01
C LEU A 3 -3.32 -19.43 6.58
N ASP A 4 -2.60 -19.86 7.62
CA ASP A 4 -1.51 -19.09 8.23
C ASP A 4 -0.40 -18.77 7.24
N ASN A 5 -0.04 -19.72 6.37
CA ASN A 5 0.98 -19.47 5.34
C ASN A 5 0.52 -18.38 4.37
N VAL A 6 -0.78 -18.33 4.05
CA VAL A 6 -1.35 -17.28 3.19
C VAL A 6 -1.30 -15.93 3.91
N LEU A 7 -1.66 -15.87 5.19
CA LEU A 7 -1.63 -14.64 5.98
C LEU A 7 -0.20 -14.08 6.09
N TRP A 8 0.79 -14.93 6.40
CA TRP A 8 2.20 -14.54 6.45
C TRP A 8 2.74 -14.12 5.09
N MET A 9 2.40 -14.85 4.02
CA MET A 9 2.77 -14.49 2.65
C MET A 9 2.23 -13.11 2.28
N LEU A 10 0.93 -12.87 2.47
CA LEU A 10 0.31 -11.57 2.17
C LEU A 10 0.91 -10.44 3.03
N THR A 11 1.25 -10.72 4.29
CA THR A 11 1.94 -9.77 5.17
C THR A 11 3.30 -9.37 4.60
N ALA A 12 4.09 -10.35 4.12
CA ALA A 12 5.37 -10.08 3.47
C ALA A 12 5.19 -9.27 2.18
N LEU A 13 4.20 -9.60 1.35
CA LEU A 13 3.89 -8.81 0.14
C LEU A 13 3.49 -7.37 0.49
N ALA A 14 2.68 -7.16 1.53
CA ALA A 14 2.30 -5.83 1.98
C ALA A 14 3.52 -5.02 2.44
N ALA A 15 4.45 -5.63 3.18
CA ALA A 15 5.72 -5.00 3.56
C ALA A 15 6.54 -4.56 2.34
N VAL A 16 6.61 -5.41 1.31
CA VAL A 16 7.27 -5.09 0.04
C VAL A 16 6.60 -3.89 -0.64
N VAL A 17 5.27 -3.81 -0.66
CA VAL A 17 4.55 -2.65 -1.26
C VAL A 17 4.88 -1.35 -0.54
N VAL A 18 4.88 -1.34 0.79
CA VAL A 18 5.22 -0.15 1.60
C VAL A 18 6.65 0.31 1.30
N LEU A 19 7.61 -0.64 1.31
CA LEU A 19 9.01 -0.33 1.07
C LEU A 19 9.25 0.15 -0.37
N LEU A 20 8.72 -0.55 -1.37
CA LEU A 20 8.88 -0.19 -2.78
C LEU A 20 8.30 1.19 -3.06
N THR A 21 7.17 1.54 -2.46
CA THR A 21 6.57 2.88 -2.62
C THR A 21 7.49 3.97 -2.09
N ARG A 22 8.07 3.78 -0.89
CA ARG A 22 9.06 4.71 -0.33
C ARG A 22 10.29 4.81 -1.23
N MET A 23 10.94 3.69 -1.55
CA MET A 23 12.17 3.68 -2.34
C MET A 23 11.98 4.34 -3.70
N ARG A 24 10.90 3.97 -4.40
CA ARG A 24 10.58 4.50 -5.72
C ARG A 24 10.35 6.01 -5.67
N LEU A 25 9.47 6.48 -4.79
CA LEU A 25 9.18 7.92 -4.69
C LEU A 25 10.31 8.74 -4.04
N SER A 26 11.31 8.09 -3.42
CA SER A 26 12.55 8.75 -2.99
C SER A 26 13.55 8.92 -4.13
N ALA A 27 13.71 7.87 -4.92
CA ALA A 27 14.74 7.78 -5.97
C ALA A 27 14.33 8.55 -7.22
N THR A 28 13.02 8.61 -7.50
CA THR A 28 12.52 9.35 -8.65
C THR A 28 12.50 10.83 -8.30
N GLY A 29 13.48 11.59 -8.80
CA GLY A 29 13.41 13.05 -8.86
C GLY A 29 12.18 13.53 -9.65
N ARG A 30 12.01 14.84 -9.79
CA ARG A 30 10.83 15.47 -10.41
C ARG A 30 10.57 14.94 -11.83
N GLN A 31 9.74 13.90 -11.96
CA GLN A 31 9.36 13.31 -13.25
C GLN A 31 8.50 14.30 -14.06
N PRO A 32 8.93 14.70 -15.26
CA PRO A 32 8.15 15.54 -16.15
C PRO A 32 6.83 14.84 -16.54
N GLY A 33 5.73 15.61 -16.63
CA GLY A 33 4.44 15.09 -17.10
C GLY A 33 3.56 14.37 -16.06
N HIS A 34 4.07 14.12 -14.84
CA HIS A 34 3.27 13.54 -13.75
C HIS A 34 3.18 14.45 -12.52
N ALA A 35 2.04 14.37 -11.83
CA ALA A 35 1.84 15.11 -10.60
C ALA A 35 2.84 14.66 -9.53
N GLN A 36 3.47 15.64 -8.88
CA GLN A 36 4.40 15.37 -7.79
C GLN A 36 3.61 15.03 -6.53
N ILE A 37 4.01 13.97 -5.84
CA ILE A 37 3.42 13.59 -4.56
C ILE A 37 4.04 14.47 -3.46
N PRO A 38 3.23 15.17 -2.64
CA PRO A 38 3.71 15.86 -1.46
C PRO A 38 4.45 14.89 -0.53
N GLY A 39 5.60 15.32 0.01
CA GLY A 39 6.37 14.51 0.96
C GLY A 39 5.56 14.11 2.20
N THR A 40 4.56 14.90 2.59
CA THR A 40 3.62 14.57 3.67
C THR A 40 2.80 13.31 3.39
N ILE A 41 2.29 13.14 2.17
CA ILE A 41 1.54 11.94 1.76
C ILE A 41 2.46 10.72 1.75
N LEU A 42 3.68 10.87 1.24
CA LEU A 42 4.66 9.78 1.23
C LEU A 42 5.09 9.36 2.65
N ASN A 43 5.29 10.33 3.55
CA ASN A 43 5.59 10.07 4.95
C ASN A 43 4.40 9.41 5.65
N ALA A 44 3.18 9.87 5.39
CA ALA A 44 1.97 9.26 5.94
C ALA A 44 1.85 7.79 5.52
N HIS A 45 2.02 7.48 4.23
CA HIS A 45 2.06 6.11 3.72
C HIS A 45 3.12 5.26 4.43
N THR A 46 4.32 5.81 4.62
CA THR A 46 5.40 5.04 5.23
C THR A 46 5.12 4.75 6.71
N VAL A 47 4.66 5.76 7.45
CA VAL A 47 4.37 5.63 8.89
C VAL A 47 3.16 4.73 9.12
N LEU A 48 2.07 4.94 8.37
CA LEU A 48 0.87 4.09 8.47
C LEU A 48 1.17 2.65 8.09
N GLY A 49 1.87 2.43 6.97
CA GLY A 49 2.29 1.09 6.55
C GLY A 49 3.15 0.37 7.59
N VAL A 50 4.13 1.06 8.20
CA VAL A 50 4.97 0.47 9.27
C VAL A 50 4.16 0.15 10.53
N LEU A 51 3.28 1.06 10.96
CA LEU A 51 2.42 0.83 12.11
C LEU A 51 1.43 -0.31 11.86
N ALA A 52 0.80 -0.34 10.69
CA ALA A 52 -0.10 -1.41 10.26
C ALA A 52 0.61 -2.76 10.30
N LEU A 53 1.81 -2.86 9.72
CA LEU A 53 2.64 -4.07 9.74
C LEU A 53 2.99 -4.50 11.17
N ALA A 54 3.50 -3.59 12.00
CA ALA A 54 3.92 -3.92 13.35
C ALA A 54 2.76 -4.44 14.21
N VAL A 55 1.62 -3.75 14.17
CA VAL A 55 0.42 -4.15 14.92
C VAL A 55 -0.16 -5.45 14.35
N TRP A 56 -0.18 -5.61 13.02
CA TRP A 56 -0.67 -6.83 12.38
C TRP A 56 0.19 -8.06 12.69
N ILE A 57 1.51 -7.95 12.62
CA ILE A 57 2.45 -9.04 12.97
C ILE A 57 2.27 -9.44 14.43
N PHE A 58 2.12 -8.47 15.33
CA PHE A 58 1.84 -8.75 16.74
C PHE A 58 0.49 -9.44 16.93
N TYR A 59 -0.55 -9.02 16.21
CA TYR A 59 -1.85 -9.67 16.22
C TYR A 59 -1.81 -11.11 15.70
N LEU A 60 -1.04 -11.40 14.63
CA LEU A 60 -0.90 -12.76 14.11
C LEU A 60 -0.22 -13.73 15.10
N THR A 61 0.63 -13.23 16.01
CA THR A 61 1.29 -14.06 17.03
C THR A 61 0.55 -14.09 18.36
N SER A 62 -0.27 -13.08 18.65
CA SER A 62 -1.08 -12.98 19.86
C SER A 62 -2.49 -12.44 19.52
N PRO A 63 -3.38 -13.30 19.00
CA PRO A 63 -4.69 -12.86 18.54
C PRO A 63 -5.55 -12.32 19.68
N SER A 64 -6.13 -11.14 19.46
CA SER A 64 -7.22 -10.60 20.27
C SER A 64 -8.11 -9.70 19.42
N ASP A 65 -9.40 -9.68 19.70
CA ASP A 65 -10.40 -8.97 18.89
C ASP A 65 -10.07 -7.48 18.77
N GLY A 66 -9.67 -6.85 19.88
CA GLY A 66 -9.30 -5.43 19.90
C GLY A 66 -8.08 -5.13 19.03
N LEU A 67 -7.03 -5.96 19.09
CA LEU A 67 -5.83 -5.78 18.26
C LEU A 67 -6.12 -6.01 16.78
N GLY A 68 -6.94 -7.01 16.45
CA GLY A 68 -7.35 -7.29 15.08
C GLY A 68 -8.07 -6.10 14.47
N LEU A 69 -9.03 -5.51 15.18
CA LEU A 69 -9.75 -4.32 14.72
C LEU A 69 -8.83 -3.10 14.54
N VAL A 70 -7.93 -2.84 15.50
CA VAL A 70 -6.96 -1.74 15.38
C VAL A 70 -6.05 -1.94 14.18
N ALA A 71 -5.54 -3.16 13.96
CA ALA A 71 -4.72 -3.50 12.82
C ALA A 71 -5.46 -3.27 11.49
N LEU A 72 -6.74 -3.70 11.41
CA LEU A 72 -7.57 -3.46 10.22
C LEU A 72 -7.77 -1.98 9.94
N VAL A 73 -8.04 -1.16 10.97
CA VAL A 73 -8.17 0.30 10.79
C VAL A 73 -6.89 0.88 10.21
N LEU A 74 -5.72 0.51 10.74
CA LEU A 74 -4.43 0.98 10.21
C LEU A 74 -4.22 0.53 8.76
N TRP A 75 -4.55 -0.71 8.42
CA TRP A 75 -4.47 -1.22 7.05
C TRP A 75 -5.40 -0.48 6.07
N TRP A 76 -6.63 -0.18 6.48
CA TRP A 76 -7.57 0.58 5.65
C TRP A 76 -7.11 2.03 5.45
N LEU A 77 -6.56 2.67 6.49
CA LEU A 77 -5.94 4.00 6.34
C LEU A 77 -4.77 3.97 5.35
N GLU A 78 -3.92 2.95 5.44
CA GLU A 78 -2.81 2.77 4.50
C GLU A 78 -3.30 2.57 3.07
N VAL A 79 -4.34 1.75 2.86
CA VAL A 79 -4.97 1.56 1.54
C VAL A 79 -5.49 2.87 0.98
N VAL A 80 -6.16 3.70 1.79
CA VAL A 80 -6.66 5.00 1.35
C VAL A 80 -5.50 5.89 0.90
N VAL A 81 -4.45 6.02 1.71
CA VAL A 81 -3.27 6.83 1.36
C VAL A 81 -2.58 6.30 0.10
N GLY A 82 -2.45 4.98 -0.03
CA GLY A 82 -1.89 4.34 -1.20
C GLY A 82 -2.69 4.58 -2.49
N ILE A 83 -4.02 4.56 -2.41
CA ILE A 83 -4.88 4.93 -3.55
C ILE A 83 -4.71 6.41 -3.91
N LEU A 84 -4.57 7.30 -2.92
CA LEU A 84 -4.29 8.73 -3.18
C LEU A 84 -2.96 8.92 -3.92
N ILE A 85 -1.95 8.07 -3.69
CA ILE A 85 -0.70 8.09 -4.46
C ILE A 85 -0.95 7.72 -5.93
N LEU A 86 -1.86 6.78 -6.23
CA LEU A 86 -2.19 6.42 -7.60
C LEU A 86 -2.83 7.56 -8.39
N ALA A 87 -3.51 8.49 -7.71
CA ALA A 87 -4.14 9.65 -8.36
C ALA A 87 -3.15 10.50 -9.18
N ARG A 88 -1.83 10.41 -8.92
CA ARG A 88 -0.80 11.11 -9.71
C ARG A 88 -0.72 10.70 -11.18
N TRP A 89 -1.28 9.54 -11.52
CA TRP A 89 -1.30 8.98 -12.87
C TRP A 89 -2.58 9.31 -13.64
N LEU A 90 -3.55 10.00 -13.03
CA LEU A 90 -4.71 10.51 -13.76
C LEU A 90 -4.24 11.55 -14.81
N PRO A 91 -4.81 11.55 -16.03
CA PRO A 91 -4.44 12.49 -17.07
C PRO A 91 -4.53 13.93 -16.56
N GLY A 92 -3.45 14.69 -16.68
CA GLY A 92 -3.46 16.12 -16.37
C GLY A 92 -4.31 16.86 -17.41
N ALA A 93 -5.44 17.43 -17.00
CA ALA A 93 -6.39 18.12 -17.90
C ALA A 93 -5.89 19.48 -18.46
N GLY A 94 -4.60 19.79 -18.32
CA GLY A 94 -4.03 21.10 -18.65
C GLY A 94 -3.35 21.16 -20.01
N LYS A 95 -3.71 22.16 -20.84
CA LYS A 95 -3.04 22.51 -22.11
C LYS A 95 -1.52 22.80 -22.03
N HIS A 96 -0.94 22.79 -20.83
CA HIS A 96 0.48 23.06 -20.56
C HIS A 96 1.16 21.88 -19.84
N ALA A 97 0.50 20.72 -19.76
CA ALA A 97 1.13 19.52 -19.23
C ALA A 97 2.27 19.09 -20.16
N ALA A 98 3.47 18.90 -19.60
CA ALA A 98 4.56 18.26 -20.32
C ALA A 98 4.15 16.84 -20.72
N PRO A 99 4.55 16.33 -21.89
CA PRO A 99 4.30 14.94 -22.25
C PRO A 99 4.93 14.02 -21.21
N ALA A 100 4.17 13.02 -20.75
CA ALA A 100 4.68 11.95 -19.92
C ALA A 100 5.70 11.13 -20.73
N VAL A 101 6.87 10.88 -20.14
CA VAL A 101 7.84 9.94 -20.69
C VAL A 101 7.58 8.59 -20.02
N ASP A 102 6.79 7.75 -20.69
CA ASP A 102 6.48 6.39 -20.21
C ASP A 102 7.58 5.42 -20.63
N ASP A 103 8.77 5.54 -20.02
CA ASP A 103 9.86 4.63 -20.31
C ASP A 103 9.89 3.50 -19.26
N THR A 104 9.48 2.29 -19.65
CA THR A 104 9.61 1.00 -18.92
C THR A 104 8.52 0.62 -17.89
N TRP A 105 8.39 -0.70 -17.67
CA TRP A 105 7.45 -1.35 -16.74
C TRP A 105 7.62 -0.92 -15.28
N ALA A 106 8.86 -0.68 -14.85
CA ALA A 106 9.19 -0.31 -13.46
C ALA A 106 9.00 1.19 -13.18
N GLU A 107 9.22 2.05 -14.18
CA GLU A 107 9.09 3.50 -14.02
C GLU A 107 7.68 4.02 -14.35
N GLY A 108 6.88 3.25 -15.10
CA GLY A 108 5.48 3.54 -15.40
C GLY A 108 4.45 3.16 -14.31
N PRO A 109 3.15 3.42 -14.53
CA PRO A 109 2.11 3.29 -13.51
C PRO A 109 1.87 1.85 -13.03
N TYR A 110 2.14 0.86 -13.87
CA TYR A 110 1.73 -0.54 -13.66
C TYR A 110 2.23 -1.15 -12.35
N LEU A 111 3.52 -0.99 -12.01
CA LEU A 111 4.05 -1.51 -10.75
C LEU A 111 3.37 -0.86 -9.53
N SER A 112 3.06 0.43 -9.63
CA SER A 112 2.35 1.16 -8.56
C SER A 112 0.93 0.62 -8.42
N ILE A 113 0.21 0.47 -9.54
CA ILE A 113 -1.16 -0.05 -9.57
C ILE A 113 -1.20 -1.46 -8.99
N LEU A 114 -0.31 -2.35 -9.43
CA LEU A 114 -0.23 -3.72 -8.95
C LEU A 114 -0.03 -3.78 -7.43
N GLY A 115 0.91 -2.99 -6.90
CA GLY A 115 1.18 -2.95 -5.46
C GLY A 115 -0.04 -2.52 -4.64
N HIS A 116 -0.70 -1.44 -5.05
CA HIS A 116 -1.80 -0.85 -4.29
C HIS A 116 -3.13 -1.61 -4.44
N VAL A 117 -3.43 -2.12 -5.64
CA VAL A 117 -4.60 -3.00 -5.85
C VAL A 117 -4.38 -4.34 -5.15
N GLY A 118 -3.17 -4.91 -5.23
CA GLY A 118 -2.80 -6.12 -4.49
C GLY A 118 -2.94 -5.93 -2.97
N LEU A 119 -2.49 -4.78 -2.45
CA LEU A 119 -2.66 -4.44 -1.04
C LEU A 119 -4.14 -4.32 -0.66
N LEU A 120 -4.96 -3.61 -1.45
CA LEU A 120 -6.41 -3.51 -1.22
C LEU A 120 -7.07 -4.90 -1.13
N LEU A 121 -6.78 -5.78 -2.08
CA LEU A 121 -7.31 -7.15 -2.08
C LEU A 121 -6.83 -7.94 -0.86
N GLY A 122 -5.56 -7.79 -0.48
CA GLY A 122 -5.00 -8.38 0.73
C GLY A 122 -5.70 -7.90 2.00
N VAL A 123 -5.99 -6.61 2.12
CA VAL A 123 -6.69 -6.02 3.28
C VAL A 123 -8.16 -6.43 3.33
N ILE A 124 -8.83 -6.58 2.18
CA ILE A 124 -10.18 -7.18 2.12
C ILE A 124 -10.14 -8.62 2.65
N PHE A 125 -9.15 -9.41 2.25
CA PHE A 125 -8.97 -10.77 2.74
C PHE A 125 -8.66 -10.81 4.24
N PHE A 126 -7.77 -9.94 4.74
CA PHE A 126 -7.50 -9.80 6.18
C PHE A 126 -8.77 -9.44 6.95
N THR A 127 -9.57 -8.50 6.42
CA THR A 127 -10.86 -8.11 7.02
C THR A 127 -11.78 -9.32 7.13
N TYR A 128 -11.91 -10.12 6.07
CA TYR A 128 -12.69 -11.37 6.12
C TYR A 128 -12.15 -12.34 7.18
N CYS A 129 -10.84 -12.59 7.22
CA CYS A 129 -10.25 -13.52 8.18
C CYS A 129 -10.46 -13.10 9.64
N VAL A 130 -10.29 -11.81 9.95
CA VAL A 130 -10.52 -11.27 11.29
C VAL A 130 -12.00 -11.36 11.68
N LEU A 131 -12.90 -10.89 10.81
CA LEU A 131 -14.34 -10.85 11.12
C LEU A 131 -14.97 -12.25 11.17
N ALA A 132 -14.45 -13.21 10.41
CA ALA A 132 -14.90 -14.60 10.43
C ALA A 132 -14.22 -15.45 11.52
N GLY A 133 -13.37 -14.86 12.37
CA GLY A 133 -12.67 -15.56 13.45
C GLY A 133 -11.74 -16.66 12.92
N LYS A 134 -11.08 -16.41 11.79
CA LYS A 134 -10.20 -17.38 11.10
C LYS A 134 -8.72 -17.22 11.43
N VAL A 135 -8.37 -16.25 12.26
CA VAL A 135 -7.00 -16.00 12.73
C VAL A 135 -6.88 -16.63 14.12
N GLY A 136 -6.10 -17.70 14.25
CA GLY A 136 -5.98 -18.48 15.48
C GLY A 136 -5.57 -19.91 15.22
#